data_AF-A0A7S0ADV8-F1
#
_entry.id   AF-A0A7S0ADV8-F1
#
_cell.length_a   1.000
_cell.length_b   1.000
_cell.length_c   1.000
_cell.angle_alpha   90.00
_cell.angle_beta   90.00
_cell.angle_gamma   90.00
#
_symmetry.space_group_name_H-M   'P 1'
#
loop_
_entity.id
_entity.type
_entity.pdbx_description
1 polymer ?
#
loop_
_entity_poly.entity_id
_entity_poly.type
_entity_poly.pdbx_seq_one_letter_code
_entity_poly.pdbx_strand_id
1 'polypeptide(L)'
;YLIEGTLGYVKALLDVPDRSNSQVEPGCWLAEASLWSHWTHVGTAKASSRCQVLVLPADSVAAAVELSRNVRAITVEYCRQFHGRITMARPPIGSWPDDLQVPDTDYVDIVMSMSSDLRAAIGLSAMDYA
;
A
#
# COMPACT_ATOMS: atom_id res chain seq x y z
N TYR A 1 1.32 -4.33 -8.02
CA TYR A 1 2.75 -4.01 -7.86
C TYR A 1 3.46 -4.14 -9.19
N LEU A 2 4.26 -3.16 -9.60
CA LEU A 2 4.96 -3.19 -10.89
C LEU A 2 6.31 -3.91 -10.74
N ILE A 3 6.51 -5.01 -11.46
CA ILE A 3 7.78 -5.77 -11.45
C ILE A 3 8.74 -5.21 -12.49
N GLU A 4 8.26 -4.96 -13.71
CA GLU A 4 9.07 -4.51 -14.84
C GLU A 4 8.23 -3.62 -15.77
N GLY A 5 8.87 -2.69 -16.47
CA GLY A 5 8.26 -1.78 -17.42
C GLY A 5 7.89 -0.43 -16.80
N THR A 6 6.96 0.28 -17.42
CA THR A 6 6.58 1.64 -17.02
C THR A 6 5.09 1.86 -17.25
N LEU A 7 4.40 2.36 -16.23
CA LEU A 7 3.00 2.77 -16.32
C LEU A 7 2.90 4.30 -16.20
N GLY A 8 2.09 4.93 -17.05
CA GLY A 8 1.59 6.27 -16.80
C GLY A 8 0.33 6.19 -15.95
N TYR A 9 0.23 6.97 -14.90
CA TYR A 9 -0.94 7.08 -14.04
C TYR A 9 -1.54 8.48 -14.13
N VAL A 10 -2.85 8.53 -14.36
CA VAL A 10 -3.62 9.77 -14.46
C VAL A 10 -4.66 9.77 -13.35
N LYS A 11 -4.54 10.68 -12.40
CA LYS A 11 -5.56 10.88 -11.36
C LYS A 11 -6.81 11.48 -12.01
N ALA A 12 -7.96 10.85 -11.76
CA ALA A 12 -9.27 11.24 -12.28
C ALA A 12 -10.20 11.51 -11.10
N LEU A 13 -9.91 12.58 -10.34
CA LEU A 13 -10.86 13.08 -9.35
C LEU A 13 -12.00 13.78 -10.09
N LEU A 14 -13.24 13.39 -9.76
CA LEU A 14 -14.42 14.16 -10.16
C LEU A 14 -14.25 15.59 -9.61
N ASP A 15 -14.40 16.59 -10.48
CA ASP A 15 -14.30 18.04 -10.21
C ASP A 15 -12.91 18.67 -9.94
N VAL A 16 -11.79 17.96 -10.17
CA VAL A 16 -10.46 18.60 -10.14
C VAL A 16 -9.93 18.78 -11.56
N PRO A 17 -9.71 20.03 -12.05
CA PRO A 17 -9.20 20.29 -13.39
C PRO A 17 -7.73 19.88 -13.58
N ASP A 18 -7.01 19.68 -12.49
CA ASP A 18 -5.59 19.32 -12.49
C ASP A 18 -5.43 17.80 -12.64
N ARG A 19 -5.23 17.35 -13.88
CA ARG A 19 -4.83 15.98 -14.19
C ARG A 19 -3.34 15.84 -13.93
N SER A 20 -3.00 15.47 -12.70
CA SER A 20 -1.62 15.11 -12.37
C SER A 20 -1.27 13.78 -13.05
N ASN A 21 -0.29 13.82 -13.96
CA ASN A 21 0.30 12.63 -14.55
C ASN A 21 1.51 12.21 -13.73
N SER A 22 1.50 10.97 -13.25
CA SER A 22 2.61 10.37 -12.52
C SER A 22 3.12 9.17 -13.29
N GLN A 23 4.44 8.95 -13.27
CA GLN A 23 5.04 7.74 -13.79
C GLN A 23 5.18 6.74 -12.64
N VAL A 24 4.79 5.49 -12.87
CA VAL A 24 4.94 4.40 -11.91
C VAL A 24 6.15 3.59 -12.33
N GLU A 25 7.13 3.52 -11.43
CA GLU A 25 8.39 2.81 -11.64
C GLU A 25 8.31 1.36 -11.12
N PRO A 26 9.15 0.46 -11.66
CA PRO A 26 9.33 -0.86 -11.09
C PRO A 26 9.64 -0.77 -9.60
N GLY A 27 9.05 -1.67 -8.82
CA GLY A 27 9.18 -1.66 -7.37
C GLY A 27 8.07 -0.89 -6.64
N CYS A 28 7.22 -0.15 -7.36
CA CYS A 28 6.13 0.61 -6.76
C CYS A 28 4.84 -0.20 -6.64
N TRP A 29 4.12 0.07 -5.55
CA TRP A 29 2.74 -0.36 -5.40
C TRP A 29 1.81 0.41 -6.32
N LEU A 30 0.73 -0.27 -6.73
CA LEU A 30 -0.42 0.32 -7.37
C LEU A 30 -1.64 -0.25 -6.65
N ALA A 31 -2.43 0.64 -6.09
CA ALA A 31 -3.61 0.41 -5.27
C ALA A 31 -3.39 -0.51 -4.06
N GLU A 32 -2.30 -0.33 -3.31
CA GLU A 32 -2.07 -1.07 -2.06
C GLU A 32 -3.24 -0.95 -1.08
N ALA A 33 -3.88 0.23 -1.01
CA ALA A 33 -5.03 0.47 -0.15
C ALA A 33 -6.19 -0.54 -0.37
N SER A 34 -6.33 -1.09 -1.58
CA SER A 34 -7.33 -2.11 -1.92
C SER A 34 -7.07 -3.48 -1.27
N LEU A 35 -5.84 -3.71 -0.81
CA LEU A 35 -5.48 -4.93 -0.09
C LEU A 35 -5.99 -4.91 1.35
N TRP A 36 -6.09 -3.71 1.95
CA TRP A 36 -6.35 -3.52 3.38
C TRP A 36 -7.71 -2.87 3.67
N SER A 37 -8.43 -2.42 2.64
CA SER A 37 -9.71 -1.71 2.80
C SER A 37 -10.60 -1.84 1.56
N HIS A 38 -11.88 -1.51 1.71
CA HIS A 38 -12.77 -1.29 0.57
C HIS A 38 -12.38 0.00 -0.15
N TRP A 39 -11.49 -0.13 -1.13
CA TRP A 39 -10.93 0.99 -1.88
C TRP A 39 -11.69 1.24 -3.18
N THR A 40 -11.90 2.52 -3.51
CA THR A 40 -12.41 2.95 -4.82
C THR A 40 -11.29 3.68 -5.53
N HIS A 41 -10.88 3.18 -6.70
CA HIS A 41 -9.80 3.79 -7.47
C HIS A 41 -10.16 5.21 -7.91
N VAL A 42 -9.17 6.11 -7.81
CA VAL A 42 -9.32 7.55 -8.11
C VAL A 42 -8.46 7.97 -9.31
N GLY A 43 -7.93 7.02 -10.06
CA GLY A 43 -7.21 7.26 -11.29
C GLY A 43 -7.18 6.06 -12.22
N THR A 44 -6.39 6.19 -13.28
CA THR A 44 -6.22 5.16 -14.30
C THR A 44 -4.74 4.99 -14.60
N ALA A 45 -4.23 3.78 -14.43
CA ALA A 45 -2.90 3.39 -14.86
C ALA A 45 -2.96 2.82 -16.29
N LYS A 46 -2.08 3.29 -17.17
CA LYS A 46 -1.94 2.82 -18.55
C LYS A 46 -0.50 2.41 -18.81
N ALA A 47 -0.32 1.25 -19.42
CA ALA A 47 1.00 0.80 -19.83
C ALA A 47 1.59 1.73 -20.90
N SER A 48 2.77 2.29 -20.62
CA SER A 48 3.55 3.08 -21.56
C SER A 48 4.58 2.23 -22.30
N SER A 49 4.88 1.03 -21.76
CA SER A 49 5.77 0.03 -22.34
C SER A 49 5.23 -1.39 -22.09
N ARG A 50 5.97 -2.42 -22.52
CA ARG A 50 5.70 -3.80 -22.09
C ARG A 50 5.95 -3.90 -20.59
N CYS A 51 4.93 -4.28 -19.82
CA CYS A 51 4.99 -4.32 -18.36
C CYS A 51 4.73 -5.72 -17.82
N GLN A 52 5.33 -6.01 -16.67
CA GLN A 52 4.99 -7.16 -15.84
C GLN A 52 4.42 -6.64 -14.52
N VAL A 53 3.16 -7.01 -14.21
CA VAL A 53 2.45 -6.56 -13.02
C VAL A 53 2.09 -7.76 -12.16
N LEU A 54 2.40 -7.68 -10.87
CA LEU A 54 1.91 -8.62 -9.86
C LEU A 54 0.55 -8.15 -9.35
N VAL A 55 -0.44 -9.03 -9.47
CA VAL A 55 -1.78 -8.87 -8.93
C VAL A 55 -1.90 -9.72 -7.67
N LEU A 56 -2.32 -9.10 -6.57
CA LEU A 56 -2.52 -9.76 -5.29
C LEU A 56 -4.00 -9.69 -4.92
N PRO A 57 -4.77 -10.78 -5.10
CA PRO A 57 -6.15 -10.84 -4.65
C PRO A 57 -6.21 -10.77 -3.12
N ALA A 58 -7.01 -9.85 -2.57
CA ALA A 58 -7.10 -9.65 -1.13
C ALA A 58 -7.49 -10.94 -0.37
N ASP A 59 -8.44 -11.71 -0.91
CA ASP A 59 -8.88 -12.97 -0.29
C ASP A 59 -7.74 -14.01 -0.23
N SER A 60 -6.93 -14.10 -1.28
CA SER A 60 -5.78 -15.01 -1.32
C SER A 60 -4.70 -14.60 -0.32
N VAL A 61 -4.46 -13.30 -0.16
CA VAL A 61 -3.52 -12.78 0.83
C VAL A 61 -4.04 -13.05 2.24
N ALA A 62 -5.32 -12.79 2.51
CA ALA A 62 -5.93 -13.08 3.80
C ALA A 62 -5.81 -14.58 4.16
N ALA A 63 -6.10 -15.47 3.20
CA ALA A 63 -5.95 -16.92 3.40
C ALA A 63 -4.50 -17.34 3.68
N ALA A 64 -3.52 -16.74 2.98
CA ALA A 64 -2.11 -17.04 3.20
C ALA A 64 -1.61 -16.56 4.57
N VAL A 65 -2.10 -15.40 5.02
CA VAL A 65 -1.75 -14.82 6.33
C VAL A 65 -2.22 -15.70 7.49
N GLU A 66 -3.35 -16.40 7.35
CA GLU A 66 -3.84 -17.32 8.37
C GLU A 66 -2.94 -18.55 8.60
N LEU A 67 -2.02 -18.86 7.69
CA LEU A 67 -1.13 -20.02 7.81
C LEU A 67 -0.06 -19.85 8.91
N SER A 68 0.20 -18.63 9.36
CA SER A 68 1.21 -18.36 10.39
C SER A 68 0.70 -17.34 11.41
N ARG A 69 0.73 -17.72 12.70
CA ARG A 69 0.27 -16.84 13.79
C ARG A 69 1.05 -15.53 13.87
N ASN A 70 2.37 -15.58 13.65
CA ASN A 70 3.24 -14.41 13.72
C ASN A 70 2.96 -13.47 12.54
N VAL A 71 2.89 -14.02 11.32
CA VAL A 71 2.54 -13.25 10.12
C VAL A 71 1.17 -12.61 10.29
N ARG A 72 0.18 -13.38 10.76
CA ARG A 72 -1.16 -12.84 11.05
C ARG A 72 -1.14 -11.70 12.05
N ALA A 73 -0.44 -11.83 13.18
CA ALA A 73 -0.39 -10.77 14.18
C ALA A 73 0.23 -9.49 13.61
N ILE A 74 1.32 -9.60 12.86
CA ILE A 74 1.98 -8.47 12.19
C ILE A 74 1.08 -7.85 11.13
N THR A 75 0.50 -8.67 10.24
CA THR A 75 -0.37 -8.18 9.15
C THR A 75 -1.62 -7.51 9.70
N VAL A 76 -2.27 -8.06 10.72
CA VAL A 76 -3.45 -7.43 11.35
C VAL A 76 -3.10 -6.07 11.93
N GLU A 77 -1.94 -5.94 12.58
CA GLU A 77 -1.51 -4.65 13.12
C GLU A 77 -1.15 -3.67 12.00
N TYR A 78 -0.44 -4.12 10.96
CA TYR A 78 -0.17 -3.33 9.76
C TYR A 78 -1.46 -2.79 9.16
N CYS A 79 -2.47 -3.65 8.97
CA CYS A 79 -3.78 -3.27 8.42
C CYS A 79 -4.44 -2.17 9.26
N ARG A 80 -4.41 -2.29 10.60
CA ARG A 80 -5.01 -1.30 11.50
C ARG A 80 -4.33 0.06 11.36
N GLN A 81 -3.00 0.08 11.36
CA GLN A 81 -2.22 1.31 11.24
C GLN A 81 -2.44 1.96 9.86
N PHE A 82 -2.38 1.17 8.78
CA PHE A 82 -2.63 1.63 7.42
C PHE A 82 -4.05 2.18 7.26
N HIS A 83 -5.06 1.46 7.73
CA HIS A 83 -6.45 1.90 7.68
C HIS A 83 -6.68 3.19 8.46
N GLY A 84 -6.08 3.31 9.66
CA GLY A 84 -6.11 4.56 10.43
C GLY A 84 -5.61 5.74 9.61
N ARG A 85 -4.50 5.59 8.89
CA ARG A 85 -3.94 6.64 8.02
C ARG A 85 -4.82 6.98 6.83
N ILE A 86 -5.40 5.97 6.16
CA ILE A 86 -6.41 6.21 5.10
C ILE A 86 -7.54 7.10 5.64
N THR A 87 -8.10 6.77 6.80
CA THR A 87 -9.25 7.50 7.35
C THR A 87 -8.92 8.91 7.82
N MET A 88 -7.66 9.17 8.17
CA MET A 88 -7.17 10.49 8.60
C MET A 88 -6.65 11.35 7.45
N ALA A 89 -6.31 10.76 6.30
CA ALA A 89 -5.75 11.43 5.14
C ALA A 89 -6.79 12.31 4.45
N ARG A 90 -6.92 13.56 4.93
CA ARG A 90 -7.79 14.58 4.36
C ARG A 90 -7.30 16.00 4.67
N PRO A 91 -7.54 16.98 3.78
CA PRO A 91 -7.28 18.39 4.06
C PRO A 91 -8.07 18.89 5.28
N PRO A 92 -7.57 19.88 6.04
CA PRO A 92 -6.30 20.59 5.82
C PRO A 92 -5.06 19.90 6.41
N ILE A 93 -5.24 18.79 7.14
CA ILE A 93 -4.17 18.18 7.93
C ILE A 93 -3.25 17.29 7.06
N GLY A 94 -3.80 16.65 6.02
CA GLY A 94 -3.03 15.85 5.07
C GLY A 94 -3.56 15.97 3.64
N SER A 95 -2.88 15.34 2.69
CA SER A 95 -3.36 15.19 1.31
C SER A 95 -4.41 14.07 1.23
N TRP A 96 -5.31 14.17 0.24
CA TRP A 96 -6.19 13.04 -0.08
C TRP A 96 -5.36 11.86 -0.62
N PRO A 97 -5.60 10.63 -0.15
CA PRO A 97 -4.90 9.45 -0.64
C PRO A 97 -5.31 9.14 -2.08
N ASP A 98 -4.45 8.40 -2.78
CA ASP A 98 -4.73 7.89 -4.13
C ASP A 98 -4.21 6.47 -4.35
N ASP A 99 -4.34 5.97 -5.58
CA ASP A 99 -3.90 4.62 -5.92
C ASP A 99 -2.38 4.42 -5.84
N LEU A 100 -1.57 5.47 -5.80
CA LEU A 100 -0.10 5.38 -5.73
C LEU A 100 0.42 5.61 -4.31
N GLN A 101 -0.22 6.50 -3.55
CA GLN A 101 0.25 6.90 -2.23
C GLN A 101 -0.91 7.12 -1.24
N VAL A 102 -0.76 6.53 -0.06
CA VAL A 102 -1.46 6.96 1.15
C VAL A 102 -0.46 7.73 2.03
N PRO A 103 -0.80 8.90 2.57
CA PRO A 103 0.12 9.64 3.43
C PRO A 103 0.55 8.85 4.67
N ASP A 104 1.82 9.02 5.05
CA ASP A 104 2.45 8.44 6.23
C ASP A 104 2.43 6.89 6.26
N THR A 105 2.27 6.20 5.13
CA THR A 105 2.23 4.72 5.09
C THR A 105 3.54 4.05 4.70
N ASP A 106 4.67 4.76 4.76
CA ASP A 106 5.96 4.14 4.53
C ASP A 106 6.24 3.04 5.56
N TYR A 107 7.04 2.03 5.17
CA TYR A 107 7.32 0.87 6.00
C TYR A 107 7.75 1.25 7.42
N VAL A 108 8.69 2.21 7.53
CA VAL A 108 9.22 2.67 8.80
C VAL A 108 8.12 3.30 9.65
N ASP A 109 7.27 4.14 9.06
CA ASP A 109 6.18 4.81 9.79
C ASP A 109 5.18 3.79 10.33
N ILE A 110 4.78 2.81 9.52
CA ILE A 110 3.83 1.77 9.94
C ILE A 110 4.44 0.98 11.10
N VAL A 111 5.64 0.41 10.90
CA VAL A 111 6.28 -0.48 11.86
C VAL A 111 6.57 0.26 13.16
N MET A 112 7.04 1.50 13.10
CA MET A 112 7.29 2.30 14.31
C MET A 112 6.01 2.62 15.09
N SER A 113 4.84 2.61 14.45
CA SER A 113 3.54 2.78 15.10
C SER A 113 2.97 1.50 15.70
N MET A 114 3.56 0.33 15.42
CA MET A 114 3.14 -0.94 16.02
C MET A 114 3.59 -1.06 17.48
N SER A 115 3.01 -2.02 18.19
CA SER A 115 3.40 -2.37 19.57
C SER A 115 4.87 -2.78 19.66
N SER A 116 5.48 -2.57 20.83
CA SER A 116 6.88 -2.94 21.10
C SER A 116 7.15 -4.42 20.79
N ASP A 117 6.21 -5.29 21.12
CA ASP A 117 6.35 -6.73 20.98
C ASP A 117 6.39 -7.14 19.51
N LEU A 118 5.55 -6.54 18.66
CA LEU A 118 5.55 -6.81 17.23
C LEU A 118 6.76 -6.21 16.52
N ARG A 119 7.22 -5.02 16.93
CA ARG A 119 8.49 -4.45 16.41
C ARG A 119 9.68 -5.37 16.74
N ALA A 120 9.74 -5.88 17.96
CA ALA A 120 10.78 -6.83 18.37
C ALA A 120 10.68 -8.15 17.58
N ALA A 121 9.47 -8.68 17.36
CA ALA A 121 9.26 -9.88 16.56
C ALA A 121 9.73 -9.70 15.11
N ILE A 122 9.39 -8.57 14.46
CA ILE A 122 9.87 -8.23 13.11
C ILE A 122 11.40 -8.17 13.09
N GLY A 123 12.01 -7.49 14.07
CA GLY A 123 13.47 -7.38 14.16
C GLY A 123 14.16 -8.74 14.31
N LEU A 124 13.62 -9.61 15.16
CA LEU A 124 14.16 -10.96 15.36
C LEU A 124 14.06 -11.79 14.08
N SER A 125 12.91 -11.77 13.40
CA SER A 125 12.75 -12.48 12.12
C SER A 125 13.66 -11.94 11.02
N ALA A 126 13.96 -10.64 11.00
CA ALA A 126 14.90 -10.08 10.03
C ALA A 126 16.35 -10.57 10.23
N MET A 127 16.74 -10.87 11.47
CA MET A 127 18.06 -11.41 11.78
C MET A 127 18.22 -12.87 11.36
N ASP A 128 17.14 -13.66 11.35
CA ASP A 128 17.17 -15.07 10.94
C ASP A 128 17.49 -15.26 9.45
N TYR A 129 17.38 -14.21 8.64
CA TYR A 129 17.65 -14.20 7.20
C TYR A 129 18.82 -13.30 6.78
N ALA A 130 19.60 -12.79 7.75
CA ALA A 130 20.80 -11.97 7.53
C ALA A 130 22.07 -12.82 7.56
#